data_AF-A0A933ZFV3-F1
#
_entry.id   AF-A0A933ZFV3-F1
#
_cell.length_a   1.000
_cell.length_b   1.000
_cell.length_c   1.000
_cell.angle_alpha   90.00
_cell.angle_beta   90.00
_cell.angle_gamma   90.00
#
_symmetry.space_group_name_H-M   'P 1'
#
loop_
_entity.id
_entity.type
_entity.pdbx_description
1 polymer ?
#
loop_
_entity_poly.entity_id
_entity_poly.type
_entity_poly.pdbx_seq_one_letter_code
_entity_poly.pdbx_strand_id
1 'polypeptide(L)'
;MRRFRDLALILIVLPACGGGNVASTLAKPPEYPTAKEAKCGVVKSQSEPLVVEWPDAARGKLESLRKQGTVAVRYEGCELQVLRCHGKAQYQYSPLTRKQNRLKIGNEDELYANLPIGAVRLEGKLKTSGQLNVEMTLVGRFELADPVVSREDLEGDDCSAATHVVGAVTVGAFTFYAGADAAVGGGASVLGVGQGASSSAVRELLQRDGDDAACARSTSSDKEPPDGCGGLIRLEVVPLGASRRARAAPIPPRGDEPLRCGARHHVEHGECVDDSLSPAPVSTWSQPRPERTSSPAPQAKPKSSANDSPVHIALGWITLGALTTSGVAALAASVNASAVTDPNKGYCNKDKQYCSPEGISKRDAAITWGWVSTISLGVGLTSWALFYAIPRPRPAVSVGLAPMPGGGALSAQGSF
;
A
#
# COMPACT_ATOMS: atom_id res chain seq x y z
N MET A 1 -32.18 -91.95 49.66
CA MET A 1 -30.70 -91.77 49.53
C MET A 1 -30.39 -90.28 49.43
N ARG A 2 -29.44 -89.79 50.25
CA ARG A 2 -28.50 -88.64 50.12
C ARG A 2 -29.05 -87.29 49.56
N ARG A 3 -29.18 -86.22 50.35
CA ARG A 3 -28.18 -85.24 50.89
C ARG A 3 -27.30 -84.55 49.83
N PHE A 4 -27.14 -83.22 50.04
CA PHE A 4 -26.13 -82.22 49.58
C PHE A 4 -26.82 -81.04 48.85
N ARG A 5 -26.99 -79.83 49.43
CA ARG A 5 -26.05 -78.88 50.06
C ARG A 5 -25.17 -78.20 49.01
N ASP A 6 -25.57 -77.03 48.53
CA ASP A 6 -24.63 -76.05 47.95
C ASP A 6 -25.02 -74.62 48.30
N LEU A 7 -24.00 -73.93 48.84
CA LEU A 7 -23.98 -72.56 49.30
C LEU A 7 -24.10 -71.59 48.12
N ALA A 8 -24.99 -70.60 48.24
CA ALA A 8 -24.95 -69.41 47.43
C ALA A 8 -23.79 -68.50 47.89
N LEU A 9 -22.78 -68.38 47.05
CA LEU A 9 -21.65 -67.47 47.20
C LEU A 9 -22.12 -66.03 46.90
N ILE A 10 -22.29 -65.22 47.93
CA ILE A 10 -22.57 -63.77 47.80
C ILE A 10 -21.27 -63.07 47.41
N LEU A 11 -21.18 -62.65 46.15
CA LEU A 11 -20.07 -61.83 45.64
C LEU A 11 -20.34 -60.35 46.00
N ILE A 12 -19.63 -59.84 47.00
CA ILE A 12 -19.64 -58.43 47.38
C ILE A 12 -18.75 -57.67 46.39
N VAL A 13 -19.37 -56.93 45.46
CA VAL A 13 -18.67 -56.00 44.56
C VAL A 13 -18.47 -54.67 45.31
N LEU A 14 -17.25 -54.43 45.77
CA LEU A 14 -16.81 -53.13 46.28
C LEU A 14 -16.67 -52.15 45.09
N PRO A 15 -17.31 -50.96 45.10
CA PRO A 15 -16.96 -49.91 44.15
C PRO A 15 -15.56 -49.39 44.51
N ALA A 16 -14.59 -49.68 43.66
CA ALA A 16 -13.28 -49.06 43.72
C ALA A 16 -13.44 -47.55 43.48
N CYS A 17 -13.10 -46.75 44.48
CA CYS A 17 -12.85 -45.32 44.35
C CYS A 17 -11.67 -45.10 43.41
N GLY A 18 -11.93 -45.07 42.11
CA GLY A 18 -11.05 -44.45 41.12
C GLY A 18 -11.12 -42.94 41.32
N GLY A 19 -10.17 -42.39 42.09
CA GLY A 19 -10.00 -40.95 42.27
C GLY A 19 -9.64 -40.26 40.95
N GLY A 20 -10.66 -39.93 40.17
CA GLY A 20 -10.56 -38.93 39.12
C GLY A 20 -10.42 -37.56 39.79
N ASN A 21 -9.20 -37.04 39.84
CA ASN A 21 -8.93 -35.70 40.32
C ASN A 21 -9.77 -34.68 39.52
N VAL A 22 -10.82 -34.14 40.12
CA VAL A 22 -11.59 -32.98 39.62
C VAL A 22 -10.72 -31.74 39.35
N ALA A 23 -9.47 -31.74 39.79
CA ALA A 23 -8.48 -30.71 39.47
C ALA A 23 -8.00 -30.73 38.00
N SER A 24 -8.04 -31.87 37.29
CA SER A 24 -7.60 -31.92 35.89
C SER A 24 -8.64 -31.42 34.89
N THR A 25 -9.89 -31.19 35.33
CA THR A 25 -10.95 -30.59 34.50
C THR A 25 -11.07 -29.07 34.67
N LEU A 26 -10.39 -28.49 35.66
CA LEU A 26 -10.42 -27.04 35.94
C LEU A 26 -9.16 -26.29 35.48
N ALA A 27 -8.07 -26.99 35.18
CA ALA A 27 -6.86 -26.38 34.64
C ALA A 27 -6.77 -26.63 33.12
N LYS A 28 -7.55 -25.89 32.33
CA LYS A 28 -7.11 -25.63 30.94
C LYS A 28 -5.82 -24.81 31.06
N PRO A 29 -4.67 -25.31 30.57
CA PRO A 29 -3.48 -24.47 30.48
C PRO A 29 -3.87 -23.22 29.68
N PRO A 30 -3.40 -22.01 30.06
CA PRO A 30 -3.63 -20.83 29.26
C PRO A 30 -3.16 -21.13 27.84
N GLU A 31 -4.05 -21.02 26.86
CA GLU A 31 -3.67 -21.09 25.46
C GLU A 31 -2.69 -19.95 25.22
N TYR A 32 -1.43 -20.31 24.99
CA TYR A 32 -0.43 -19.34 24.59
C TYR A 32 -0.83 -18.84 23.21
N PRO A 33 -0.86 -17.50 22.98
CA PRO A 33 -1.07 -16.97 21.66
C PRO A 33 -0.04 -17.60 20.73
N THR A 34 -0.52 -18.16 19.63
CA THR A 34 0.32 -18.71 18.57
C THR A 34 1.33 -17.64 18.14
N ALA A 35 2.46 -18.03 17.54
CA ALA A 35 3.46 -17.07 17.06
C ALA A 35 2.87 -15.99 16.12
N LYS A 36 1.72 -16.28 15.48
CA LYS A 36 0.93 -15.32 14.68
C LYS A 36 0.15 -14.32 15.55
N GLU A 37 -0.49 -14.77 16.62
CA GLU A 37 -1.19 -13.91 17.59
C GLU A 37 -0.22 -13.08 18.43
N ALA A 38 0.97 -13.62 18.74
CA ALA A 38 2.03 -12.91 19.45
C ALA A 38 2.56 -11.70 18.66
N LYS A 39 2.60 -11.78 17.31
CA LYS A 39 2.97 -10.65 16.45
C LYS A 39 1.91 -9.53 16.44
N CYS A 40 0.67 -9.83 16.80
CA CYS A 40 -0.41 -8.84 16.84
C CYS A 40 -0.51 -8.09 18.19
N GLY A 41 0.03 -8.66 19.27
CA GLY A 41 -0.03 -8.07 20.61
C GLY A 41 0.88 -6.87 20.88
N VAL A 42 1.83 -6.54 19.98
CA VAL A 42 2.90 -5.55 20.25
C VAL A 42 2.86 -4.30 19.35
N VAL A 43 1.82 -4.10 18.53
CA VAL A 43 1.88 -3.03 17.51
C VAL A 43 1.21 -1.74 17.98
N LYS A 44 2.06 -0.70 18.16
CA LYS A 44 1.79 0.72 18.45
C LYS A 44 0.62 1.41 17.70
N SER A 45 -0.02 0.75 16.74
CA SER A 45 -0.94 1.40 15.77
C SER A 45 -2.31 0.74 15.66
N GLN A 46 -2.69 -0.20 16.53
CA GLN A 46 -4.04 -0.80 16.46
C GLN A 46 -5.15 0.24 16.65
N SER A 47 -4.91 1.34 17.37
CA SER A 47 -5.90 2.41 17.48
C SER A 47 -6.05 3.23 16.21
N GLU A 48 -5.09 3.20 15.28
CA GLU A 48 -5.11 4.03 14.07
C GLU A 48 -4.71 3.25 12.81
N PRO A 49 -5.44 2.19 12.43
CA PRO A 49 -5.02 1.35 11.33
C PRO A 49 -5.16 2.07 9.99
N LEU A 50 -4.16 1.87 9.13
CA LEU A 50 -4.30 2.17 7.71
C LEU A 50 -5.24 1.11 7.10
N VAL A 51 -6.16 1.54 6.23
CA VAL A 51 -7.20 0.67 5.64
C VAL A 51 -7.16 0.66 4.11
N VAL A 52 -6.01 1.03 3.54
CA VAL A 52 -5.78 1.09 2.09
C VAL A 52 -5.79 -0.29 1.44
N GLU A 53 -5.62 -1.35 2.22
CA GLU A 53 -5.61 -2.76 1.81
C GLU A 53 -6.97 -3.46 2.00
N TRP A 54 -7.98 -2.77 2.56
CA TRP A 54 -9.31 -3.33 2.75
C TRP A 54 -10.04 -3.51 1.41
N PRO A 55 -10.74 -4.63 1.19
CA PRO A 55 -11.58 -4.78 0.00
C PRO A 55 -12.56 -3.61 -0.19
N ASP A 56 -12.78 -3.20 -1.43
CA ASP A 56 -13.66 -2.07 -1.79
C ASP A 56 -15.05 -2.17 -1.15
N ALA A 57 -15.62 -3.39 -1.10
CA ALA A 57 -16.90 -3.63 -0.46
C ALA A 57 -16.91 -3.32 1.05
N ALA A 58 -15.81 -3.58 1.77
CA ALA A 58 -15.70 -3.28 3.20
C ALA A 58 -15.57 -1.76 3.43
N ARG A 59 -14.84 -1.06 2.56
CA ARG A 59 -14.70 0.39 2.61
C ARG A 59 -16.02 1.08 2.27
N GLY A 60 -16.70 0.65 1.21
CA GLY A 60 -18.04 1.12 0.86
C GLY A 60 -19.08 0.86 1.95
N LYS A 61 -19.01 -0.28 2.65
CA LYS A 61 -19.85 -0.55 3.83
C LYS A 61 -19.61 0.49 4.93
N LEU A 62 -18.35 0.78 5.26
CA LEU A 62 -18.00 1.78 6.26
C LEU A 62 -18.45 3.19 5.85
N GLU A 63 -18.26 3.58 4.59
CA GLU A 63 -18.72 4.87 4.06
C GLU A 63 -20.23 5.04 4.18
N SER A 64 -21.00 3.98 3.86
CA SER A 64 -22.45 3.98 3.98
C SER A 64 -22.91 4.10 5.43
N LEU A 65 -22.31 3.30 6.34
CA LEU A 65 -22.66 3.33 7.77
C LEU A 65 -22.28 4.65 8.44
N ARG A 66 -21.15 5.26 8.07
CA ARG A 66 -20.71 6.56 8.60
C ARG A 66 -21.75 7.66 8.35
N LYS A 67 -22.47 7.60 7.22
CA LYS A 67 -23.56 8.54 6.89
C LYS A 67 -24.81 8.34 7.76
N GLN A 68 -24.95 7.17 8.40
CA GLN A 68 -26.06 6.86 9.30
C GLN A 68 -25.73 7.25 10.75
N GLY A 69 -24.45 7.16 11.14
CA GLY A 69 -23.94 7.64 12.42
C GLY A 69 -22.67 6.90 12.83
N THR A 70 -22.32 6.95 14.12
CA THR A 70 -21.16 6.25 14.70
C THR A 70 -21.11 4.81 14.23
N VAL A 71 -19.94 4.31 13.82
CA VAL A 71 -19.81 2.95 13.30
C VAL A 71 -19.12 2.07 14.33
N ALA A 72 -19.74 0.95 14.68
CA ALA A 72 -19.14 -0.04 15.55
C ALA A 72 -18.34 -1.07 14.74
N VAL A 73 -17.22 -1.50 15.32
CA VAL A 73 -16.31 -2.48 14.73
C VAL A 73 -15.95 -3.54 15.76
N ARG A 74 -15.52 -4.69 15.25
CA ARG A 74 -15.05 -5.82 16.04
C ARG A 74 -13.63 -6.17 15.65
N TYR A 75 -12.78 -6.32 16.66
CA TYR A 75 -11.49 -6.99 16.51
C TYR A 75 -11.67 -8.49 16.75
N GLU A 76 -11.25 -9.30 15.78
CA GLU A 76 -11.05 -10.74 15.93
C GLU A 76 -9.59 -11.05 15.61
N GLY A 77 -8.79 -11.24 16.66
CA GLY A 77 -7.33 -11.33 16.53
C GLY A 77 -6.75 -10.04 15.95
N CYS A 78 -6.29 -10.10 14.70
CA CYS A 78 -5.67 -8.98 13.99
C CYS A 78 -6.58 -8.41 12.88
N GLU A 79 -7.77 -9.00 12.71
CA GLU A 79 -8.74 -8.54 11.73
C GLU A 79 -9.70 -7.54 12.36
N LEU A 80 -9.98 -6.48 11.60
CA LEU A 80 -10.96 -5.47 11.98
C LEU A 80 -12.16 -5.59 11.06
N GLN A 81 -13.30 -5.91 11.65
CA GLN A 81 -14.55 -6.10 10.93
C GLN A 81 -15.53 -4.96 11.21
N VAL A 82 -16.06 -4.38 10.13
CA VAL A 82 -17.14 -3.40 10.20
C VAL A 82 -18.46 -4.12 10.46
N LEU A 83 -19.15 -3.78 11.55
CA LEU A 83 -20.44 -4.38 11.92
C LEU A 83 -21.61 -3.58 11.30
N ARG A 84 -22.79 -4.18 11.20
CA ARG A 84 -24.04 -3.45 10.83
C ARG A 84 -24.68 -2.82 12.06
N CYS A 85 -23.84 -2.20 12.87
CA CYS A 85 -24.17 -1.63 14.15
C CYS A 85 -23.71 -0.17 14.17
N HIS A 86 -24.63 0.73 14.50
CA HIS A 86 -24.40 2.17 14.43
C HIS A 86 -25.01 2.93 15.61
N GLY A 87 -24.44 4.08 15.95
CA GLY A 87 -24.95 4.96 17.01
C GLY A 87 -25.53 6.26 16.45
N LYS A 88 -26.20 7.03 17.31
CA LYS A 88 -26.89 8.28 16.92
C LYS A 88 -25.94 9.45 16.61
N ALA A 89 -24.75 9.45 17.20
CA ALA A 89 -23.80 10.53 17.01
C ALA A 89 -23.31 10.56 15.54
N GLN A 90 -23.23 11.77 14.98
CA GLN A 90 -22.81 11.98 13.61
C GLN A 90 -21.35 12.41 13.56
N TYR A 91 -20.67 12.07 12.47
CA TYR A 91 -19.33 12.56 12.22
C TYR A 91 -19.36 13.99 11.68
N GLN A 92 -18.44 14.81 12.18
CA GLN A 92 -18.18 16.14 11.65
C GLN A 92 -16.93 16.10 10.79
N TYR A 93 -16.97 16.75 9.63
CA TYR A 93 -15.81 16.87 8.77
C TYR A 93 -14.94 18.05 9.21
N SER A 94 -13.67 17.75 9.45
CA SER A 94 -12.60 18.70 9.73
C SER A 94 -11.65 18.72 8.52
N PRO A 95 -11.62 19.81 7.73
CA PRO A 95 -10.67 19.92 6.62
C PRO A 95 -9.24 20.00 7.15
N LEU A 96 -8.30 19.44 6.39
CA LEU A 96 -6.87 19.50 6.68
C LEU A 96 -6.14 20.19 5.52
N THR A 97 -5.04 20.86 5.81
CA THR A 97 -4.11 21.25 4.75
C THR A 97 -3.68 20.00 3.99
N ARG A 98 -3.81 20.02 2.66
CA ARG A 98 -3.49 18.87 1.81
C ARG A 98 -2.09 18.33 2.13
N LYS A 99 -2.00 17.05 2.49
CA LYS A 99 -0.72 16.36 2.75
C LYS A 99 -0.54 15.22 1.77
N GLN A 100 0.63 15.16 1.15
CA GLN A 100 1.02 14.01 0.34
C GLN A 100 1.98 13.14 1.14
N ASN A 101 1.78 11.82 1.09
CA ASN A 101 2.63 10.86 1.76
C ASN A 101 2.84 9.65 0.84
N ARG A 102 4.06 9.11 0.83
CA ARG A 102 4.39 7.85 0.17
C ARG A 102 4.94 6.89 1.22
N LEU A 103 4.27 5.74 1.35
CA LEU A 103 4.73 4.63 2.17
C LEU A 103 5.33 3.56 1.26
N LYS A 104 6.60 3.24 1.47
CA LYS A 104 7.29 2.14 0.80
C LYS A 104 7.50 1.01 1.80
N ILE A 105 7.18 -0.20 1.40
CA ILE A 105 7.29 -1.43 2.21
C ILE A 105 8.16 -2.40 1.43
N GLY A 106 9.38 -2.65 1.91
CA GLY A 106 10.38 -3.51 1.26
C GLY A 106 10.56 -4.88 1.91
N ASN A 107 10.01 -5.12 3.10
CA ASN A 107 10.17 -6.39 3.83
C ASN A 107 8.95 -6.68 4.71
N GLU A 108 8.89 -7.91 5.24
CA GLU A 108 7.76 -8.38 6.05
C GLU A 108 7.61 -7.56 7.34
N ASP A 109 8.70 -7.19 8.01
CA ASP A 109 8.63 -6.42 9.26
C ASP A 109 8.01 -5.04 9.03
N GLU A 110 8.40 -4.34 7.95
CA GLU A 110 7.78 -3.09 7.51
C GLU A 110 6.30 -3.27 7.13
N LEU A 111 5.96 -4.41 6.52
CA LEU A 111 4.58 -4.73 6.15
C LEU A 111 3.70 -4.86 7.40
N TYR A 112 4.14 -5.62 8.41
CA TYR A 112 3.43 -5.78 9.68
C TYR A 112 3.40 -4.50 10.51
N ALA A 113 4.44 -3.66 10.42
CA ALA A 113 4.49 -2.39 11.13
C ALA A 113 3.49 -1.36 10.57
N ASN A 114 3.28 -1.35 9.25
CA ASN A 114 2.48 -0.31 8.58
C ASN A 114 1.09 -0.74 8.12
N LEU A 115 0.90 -2.03 7.77
CA LEU A 115 -0.37 -2.61 7.27
C LEU A 115 -0.75 -3.88 8.06
N PRO A 116 -0.96 -3.79 9.38
CA PRO A 116 -1.15 -4.98 10.22
C PRO A 116 -2.42 -5.78 9.88
N ILE A 117 -3.49 -5.14 9.39
CA ILE A 117 -4.81 -5.76 9.21
C ILE A 117 -4.89 -6.61 7.93
N GLY A 118 -4.01 -6.40 6.96
CA GLY A 118 -3.92 -7.21 5.73
C GLY A 118 -2.55 -7.82 5.45
N ALA A 119 -1.57 -7.69 6.36
CA ALA A 119 -0.19 -8.13 6.15
C ALA A 119 -0.10 -9.57 5.64
N VAL A 120 -0.82 -10.52 6.26
CA VAL A 120 -0.81 -11.95 5.89
C VAL A 120 -1.19 -12.17 4.42
N ARG A 121 -2.15 -11.40 3.89
CA ARG A 121 -2.61 -11.51 2.49
C ARG A 121 -1.60 -10.89 1.52
N LEU A 122 -0.77 -9.98 2.01
CA LEU A 122 0.18 -9.19 1.22
C LEU A 122 1.60 -9.77 1.23
N GLU A 123 1.94 -10.68 2.15
CA GLU A 123 3.26 -11.32 2.20
C GLU A 123 3.66 -11.99 0.88
N GLY A 124 2.74 -12.77 0.30
CA GLY A 124 2.97 -13.42 -0.99
C GLY A 124 3.23 -12.40 -2.10
N LYS A 125 2.43 -11.32 -2.13
CA LYS A 125 2.62 -10.23 -3.10
C LYS A 125 3.95 -9.52 -2.89
N LEU A 126 4.33 -9.23 -1.65
CA LEU A 126 5.60 -8.60 -1.31
C LEU A 126 6.79 -9.48 -1.73
N LYS A 127 6.75 -10.79 -1.43
CA LYS A 127 7.77 -11.76 -1.86
C LYS A 127 7.94 -11.82 -3.37
N THR A 128 6.83 -11.80 -4.11
CA THR A 128 6.86 -11.86 -5.58
C THR A 128 7.31 -10.54 -6.21
N SER A 129 6.91 -9.40 -5.63
CA SER A 129 7.08 -8.07 -6.25
C SER A 129 8.28 -7.30 -5.71
N GLY A 130 8.90 -7.79 -4.63
CA GLY A 130 10.03 -7.18 -3.93
C GLY A 130 9.67 -5.96 -3.08
N GLN A 131 8.61 -5.22 -3.43
CA GLN A 131 8.14 -4.07 -2.68
C GLN A 131 6.66 -3.77 -2.91
N LEU A 132 6.03 -3.14 -1.92
CA LEU A 132 4.69 -2.59 -1.95
C LEU A 132 4.75 -1.08 -1.70
N ASN A 133 3.93 -0.29 -2.38
CA ASN A 133 3.95 1.16 -2.29
C ASN A 133 2.54 1.70 -2.17
N VAL A 134 2.33 2.60 -1.20
CA VAL A 134 1.08 3.34 -1.03
C VAL A 134 1.39 4.82 -1.23
N GLU A 135 0.80 5.41 -2.26
CA GLU A 135 0.79 6.86 -2.46
C GLU A 135 -0.53 7.41 -1.95
N MET A 136 -0.50 8.44 -1.09
CA MET A 136 -1.67 8.98 -0.41
C MET A 136 -1.67 10.50 -0.47
N THR A 137 -2.86 11.06 -0.66
CA THR A 137 -3.16 12.48 -0.48
C THR A 137 -4.26 12.59 0.55
N LEU A 138 -3.98 13.27 1.66
CA LEU A 138 -4.91 13.49 2.77
C LEU A 138 -5.49 14.90 2.67
N VAL A 139 -6.81 15.03 2.77
CA VAL A 139 -7.49 16.34 2.67
C VAL A 139 -8.35 16.68 3.87
N GLY A 140 -8.71 15.69 4.69
CA GLY A 140 -9.60 15.93 5.81
C GLY A 140 -9.85 14.70 6.65
N ARG A 141 -10.69 14.88 7.67
CA ARG A 141 -11.03 13.83 8.62
C ARG A 141 -12.48 13.98 9.07
N PHE A 142 -13.20 12.87 9.11
CA PHE A 142 -14.49 12.78 9.79
C PHE A 142 -14.25 12.38 11.24
N GLU A 143 -14.79 13.12 12.20
CA GLU A 143 -14.56 12.87 13.63
C GLU A 143 -15.89 12.89 14.39
N LEU A 144 -16.06 11.96 15.33
CA LEU A 144 -17.17 12.03 16.27
C LEU A 144 -16.96 13.22 17.23
N ALA A 145 -18.01 13.98 17.48
CA ALA A 145 -17.98 15.05 18.48
C ALA A 145 -17.88 14.48 19.91
N ASP A 146 -18.61 13.40 20.18
CA ASP A 146 -18.65 12.79 21.51
C ASP A 146 -17.53 11.75 21.69
N PRO A 147 -16.73 11.86 22.77
CA PRO A 147 -15.57 11.01 22.99
C PRO A 147 -15.89 9.68 23.70
N VAL A 148 -17.15 9.45 24.08
CA VAL A 148 -17.60 8.25 24.79
C VAL A 148 -18.87 7.76 24.10
N VAL A 149 -18.82 6.54 23.59
CA VAL A 149 -19.99 5.84 23.05
C VAL A 149 -20.16 4.59 23.86
N SER A 150 -21.31 4.45 24.51
CA SER A 150 -21.64 3.25 25.26
C SER A 150 -22.29 2.21 24.34
N ARG A 151 -22.42 0.97 24.81
CA ARG A 151 -23.05 -0.09 23.99
C ARG A 151 -24.55 0.17 23.84
N GLU A 152 -25.15 0.84 24.81
CA GLU A 152 -26.56 1.20 24.85
C GLU A 152 -26.90 2.30 23.83
N ASP A 153 -25.91 3.07 23.39
CA ASP A 153 -26.05 4.09 22.33
C ASP A 153 -26.05 3.49 20.92
N LEU A 154 -25.80 2.19 20.79
CA LEU A 154 -25.68 1.49 19.52
C LEU A 154 -26.95 0.69 19.18
N GLU A 155 -27.34 0.78 17.91
CA GLU A 155 -28.52 0.17 17.33
C GLU A 155 -28.15 -0.60 16.05
N GLY A 156 -28.92 -1.65 15.73
CA GLY A 156 -28.73 -2.50 14.55
C GLY A 156 -28.25 -3.91 14.87
N ASP A 157 -27.90 -4.64 13.81
CA ASP A 157 -27.47 -6.03 13.91
C ASP A 157 -26.04 -6.12 14.45
N ASP A 158 -25.74 -7.21 15.17
CA ASP A 158 -24.39 -7.56 15.65
C ASP A 158 -23.79 -6.59 16.68
N CYS A 159 -24.57 -5.64 17.24
CA CYS A 159 -24.08 -4.69 18.24
C CYS A 159 -23.54 -5.34 19.53
N SER A 160 -23.99 -6.54 19.88
CA SER A 160 -23.45 -7.32 21.00
C SER A 160 -22.00 -7.78 20.75
N ALA A 161 -21.58 -7.92 19.50
CA ALA A 161 -20.24 -8.33 19.11
C ALA A 161 -19.26 -7.15 18.98
N ALA A 162 -19.74 -5.92 19.08
CA ALA A 162 -18.90 -4.73 18.99
C ALA A 162 -17.85 -4.69 20.11
N THR A 163 -16.61 -4.34 19.75
CA THR A 163 -15.51 -4.14 20.72
C THR A 163 -15.02 -2.69 20.71
N HIS A 164 -15.09 -2.03 19.56
CA HIS A 164 -14.66 -0.64 19.39
C HIS A 164 -15.68 0.14 18.56
N VAL A 165 -15.56 1.45 18.58
CA VAL A 165 -16.21 2.38 17.65
C VAL A 165 -15.15 3.08 16.82
N VAL A 166 -15.50 3.44 15.60
CA VAL A 166 -14.68 4.31 14.76
C VAL A 166 -14.85 5.73 15.28
N GLY A 167 -13.84 6.24 15.98
CA GLY A 167 -13.84 7.61 16.52
C GLY A 167 -13.59 8.65 15.44
N ALA A 168 -12.84 8.27 14.42
CA ALA A 168 -12.58 9.14 13.28
C ALA A 168 -12.08 8.39 12.03
N VAL A 169 -12.19 9.05 10.88
CA VAL A 169 -11.84 8.51 9.56
C VAL A 169 -11.10 9.58 8.75
N THR A 170 -9.82 9.35 8.44
CA THR A 170 -9.06 10.22 7.53
C THR A 170 -9.39 9.87 6.08
N VAL A 171 -9.66 10.90 5.29
CA VAL A 171 -10.08 10.76 3.88
C VAL A 171 -9.18 11.52 2.91
N GLY A 172 -9.19 11.05 1.66
CA GLY A 172 -8.53 11.69 0.54
C GLY A 172 -8.48 10.80 -0.69
N ALA A 173 -7.30 10.62 -1.27
CA ALA A 173 -7.06 9.68 -2.36
C ALA A 173 -5.83 8.82 -2.06
N PHE A 174 -5.82 7.59 -2.56
CA PHE A 174 -4.64 6.74 -2.52
C PHE A 174 -4.54 5.81 -3.73
N THR A 175 -3.30 5.43 -4.04
CA THR A 175 -3.00 4.35 -5.00
C THR A 175 -2.05 3.37 -4.31
N PHE A 176 -2.44 2.11 -4.25
CA PHE A 176 -1.66 1.01 -3.68
C PHE A 176 -1.22 0.05 -4.78
N TYR A 177 0.08 -0.17 -4.93
CA TYR A 177 0.64 -1.01 -5.99
C TYR A 177 1.84 -1.83 -5.53
N ALA A 178 2.10 -2.93 -6.24
CA ALA A 178 3.27 -3.78 -6.04
C ALA A 178 4.30 -3.56 -7.16
N GLY A 179 5.59 -3.68 -6.83
CA GLY A 179 6.70 -3.56 -7.78
C GLY A 179 7.53 -2.28 -7.62
N ALA A 180 8.72 -2.28 -8.22
CA ALA A 180 9.74 -1.23 -8.08
C ALA A 180 9.22 0.18 -8.38
N ASP A 181 9.68 1.17 -7.61
CA ASP A 181 9.53 2.57 -7.99
C ASP A 181 10.51 2.76 -9.14
N ALA A 182 9.99 2.76 -10.37
CA ALA A 182 10.77 3.21 -11.51
C ALA A 182 11.14 4.66 -11.20
N ALA A 183 12.41 4.89 -10.85
CA ALA A 183 12.98 6.22 -10.88
C ALA A 183 12.87 6.67 -12.33
N VAL A 184 11.81 7.44 -12.63
CA VAL A 184 11.71 8.20 -13.87
C VAL A 184 12.77 9.29 -13.76
N GLY A 185 14.02 8.91 -14.04
CA GLY A 185 15.11 9.83 -14.24
C GLY A 185 14.79 10.65 -15.48
N GLY A 186 14.61 11.95 -15.32
CA GLY A 186 14.50 12.90 -16.43
C GLY A 186 13.06 13.21 -16.83
N GLY A 187 12.54 14.27 -16.21
CA GLY A 187 11.39 15.10 -16.59
C GLY A 187 10.55 14.70 -17.80
N ALA A 188 9.41 14.06 -17.54
CA ALA A 188 8.15 14.32 -18.21
C ALA A 188 7.04 13.65 -17.40
N SER A 189 5.96 14.38 -17.15
CA SER A 189 4.71 13.88 -16.58
C SER A 189 4.14 12.73 -17.42
N VAL A 190 4.41 11.48 -17.02
CA VAL A 190 3.77 10.28 -17.58
C VAL A 190 2.75 9.74 -16.59
N LEU A 191 1.68 10.52 -16.39
CA LEU A 191 0.42 10.07 -15.80
C LEU A 191 -0.71 10.70 -16.61
N GLY A 192 -0.89 10.22 -17.83
CA GLY A 192 -2.01 10.64 -18.67
C GLY A 192 -1.83 10.33 -20.14
N VAL A 193 -2.75 9.50 -20.66
CA VAL A 193 -3.07 9.30 -22.08
C VAL A 193 -2.15 8.34 -22.84
N GLY A 194 -2.78 7.30 -23.38
CA GLY A 194 -2.18 6.14 -24.01
C GLY A 194 -1.13 6.44 -25.09
N GLN A 195 0.05 5.87 -24.90
CA GLN A 195 0.91 5.38 -25.97
C GLN A 195 1.78 4.28 -25.37
N GLY A 196 1.48 3.03 -25.77
CA GLY A 196 2.17 1.86 -25.24
C GLY A 196 3.63 1.80 -25.68
N ALA A 197 4.45 1.21 -24.81
CA ALA A 197 5.87 0.86 -24.95
C ALA A 197 6.89 1.92 -24.48
N SER A 198 7.14 1.94 -23.16
CA SER A 198 8.49 2.19 -22.61
C SER A 198 8.68 1.46 -21.28
N SER A 199 9.47 0.38 -21.32
CA SER A 199 10.11 -0.36 -20.22
C SER A 199 9.43 -0.32 -18.84
N SER A 200 8.33 -1.06 -18.69
CA SER A 200 7.65 -1.27 -17.41
C SER A 200 8.51 -2.13 -16.48
N ALA A 201 9.11 -1.51 -15.46
CA ALA A 201 9.10 -2.18 -14.16
C ALA A 201 7.61 -2.43 -13.85
N VAL A 202 7.18 -3.69 -13.89
CA VAL A 202 5.76 -4.06 -13.80
C VAL A 202 5.22 -3.58 -12.46
N ARG A 203 4.51 -2.45 -12.48
CA ARG A 203 3.73 -1.98 -11.34
C ARG A 203 2.36 -2.63 -11.45
N GLU A 204 2.04 -3.52 -10.53
CA GLU A 204 0.71 -4.11 -10.42
C GLU A 204 -0.14 -3.23 -9.50
N LEU A 205 -1.17 -2.61 -10.04
CA LEU A 205 -2.15 -1.87 -9.24
C LEU A 205 -2.92 -2.88 -8.37
N LEU A 206 -2.79 -2.75 -7.05
CA LEU A 206 -3.50 -3.58 -6.09
C LEU A 206 -4.84 -2.97 -5.73
N GLN A 207 -4.84 -1.67 -5.43
CA GLN A 207 -6.04 -0.95 -5.06
C GLN A 207 -5.90 0.56 -5.29
N ARG A 208 -7.01 1.25 -5.49
CA ARG A 208 -7.09 2.70 -5.57
C ARG A 208 -8.41 3.16 -4.97
N ASP A 209 -8.40 4.35 -4.39
CA ASP A 209 -9.62 5.07 -4.07
C ASP A 209 -9.38 6.57 -4.06
N GLY A 210 -10.46 7.31 -4.30
CA GLY A 210 -10.41 8.72 -4.60
C GLY A 210 -9.62 9.05 -5.88
N ASP A 211 -9.59 10.33 -6.18
CA ASP A 211 -8.91 10.93 -7.30
C ASP A 211 -8.00 12.05 -6.77
N ASP A 212 -6.69 11.87 -6.92
CA ASP A 212 -5.69 12.84 -6.48
C ASP A 212 -5.87 14.21 -7.18
N ALA A 213 -6.29 14.22 -8.44
CA ALA A 213 -6.58 15.45 -9.16
C ALA A 213 -7.83 16.15 -8.59
N ALA A 214 -8.82 15.39 -8.12
CA ALA A 214 -9.96 15.95 -7.40
C ALA A 214 -9.53 16.52 -6.03
N CYS A 215 -8.65 15.81 -5.32
CA CYS A 215 -8.06 16.29 -4.06
C CYS A 215 -7.27 17.58 -4.22
N ALA A 216 -6.80 17.90 -5.43
CA ALA A 216 -6.11 19.16 -5.67
C ALA A 216 -6.99 20.40 -5.39
N ARG A 217 -8.33 20.24 -5.40
CA ARG A 217 -9.31 21.30 -5.15
C ARG A 217 -9.62 21.53 -3.67
N SER A 218 -9.11 20.70 -2.76
CA SER A 218 -9.43 20.78 -1.33
C SER A 218 -8.93 22.09 -0.70
N THR A 219 -9.74 22.69 0.17
CA THR A 219 -9.41 23.90 0.92
C THR A 219 -9.65 23.73 2.42
N SER A 220 -9.02 24.59 3.24
CA SER A 220 -9.25 24.59 4.69
C SER A 220 -10.64 25.10 5.11
N SER A 221 -11.46 25.58 4.17
CA SER A 221 -12.84 26.00 4.41
C SER A 221 -13.89 24.96 4.03
N ASP A 222 -13.47 23.84 3.45
CA ASP A 222 -14.39 22.80 2.97
C ASP A 222 -15.21 22.21 4.12
N LYS A 223 -16.50 21.96 3.87
CA LYS A 223 -17.41 21.30 4.81
C LYS A 223 -17.52 19.80 4.59
N GLU A 224 -17.05 19.33 3.44
CA GLU A 224 -16.98 17.93 3.03
C GLU A 224 -15.79 17.79 2.08
N PRO A 225 -15.19 16.59 1.92
CA PRO A 225 -14.14 16.40 0.92
C PRO A 225 -14.70 16.71 -0.48
N PRO A 226 -13.90 17.30 -1.40
CA PRO A 226 -14.32 17.52 -2.77
C PRO A 226 -14.81 16.21 -3.43
N ASP A 227 -15.77 16.32 -4.35
CA ASP A 227 -16.27 15.16 -5.10
C ASP A 227 -15.12 14.38 -5.74
N GLY A 228 -15.04 13.09 -5.42
CA GLY A 228 -13.97 12.20 -5.83
C GLY A 228 -12.75 12.16 -4.89
N CYS A 229 -12.69 12.93 -3.81
CA CYS A 229 -11.58 12.93 -2.83
C CYS A 229 -12.00 12.40 -1.45
N GLY A 230 -13.02 11.54 -1.40
CA GLY A 230 -13.59 11.00 -0.18
C GLY A 230 -13.05 9.63 0.26
N GLY A 231 -12.02 9.11 -0.41
CA GLY A 231 -11.54 7.75 -0.23
C GLY A 231 -10.98 7.49 1.17
N LEU A 232 -11.32 6.35 1.76
CA LEU A 232 -10.95 6.01 3.14
C LEU A 232 -9.49 5.56 3.23
N ILE A 233 -8.69 6.27 4.01
CA ILE A 233 -7.24 6.00 4.12
C ILE A 233 -6.90 5.38 5.47
N ARG A 234 -7.36 5.99 6.57
CA ARG A 234 -7.01 5.59 7.94
C ARG A 234 -8.20 5.71 8.86
N LEU A 235 -8.35 4.76 9.78
CA LEU A 235 -9.34 4.84 10.85
C LEU A 235 -8.66 5.23 12.15
N GLU A 236 -9.41 5.82 13.08
CA GLU A 236 -9.12 5.81 14.50
C GLU A 236 -10.24 5.03 15.20
N VAL A 237 -9.86 4.02 15.97
CA VAL A 237 -10.78 3.16 16.70
C VAL A 237 -10.58 3.32 18.20
N VAL A 238 -11.70 3.43 18.92
CA VAL A 238 -11.75 3.65 20.36
C VAL A 238 -12.51 2.49 20.99
N PRO A 239 -11.98 1.84 22.05
CA PRO A 239 -12.70 0.79 22.76
C PRO A 239 -14.04 1.31 23.29
N LEU A 240 -15.08 0.49 23.20
CA LEU A 240 -16.38 0.85 23.76
C LEU A 240 -16.29 1.12 25.27
N GLY A 241 -16.95 2.18 25.73
CA GLY A 241 -16.92 2.61 27.13
C GLY A 241 -15.60 3.27 27.60
N ALA A 242 -14.57 3.36 26.76
CA ALA A 242 -13.36 4.11 27.06
C ALA A 242 -13.45 5.54 26.48
N SER A 243 -13.17 6.58 27.27
CA SER A 243 -13.12 7.95 26.75
C SER A 243 -11.82 8.23 26.01
N ARG A 244 -11.86 8.98 24.90
CA ARG A 244 -10.62 9.51 24.25
C ARG A 244 -9.76 10.33 25.23
N ARG A 245 -10.38 11.03 26.19
CA ARG A 245 -9.68 11.80 27.23
C ARG A 245 -8.92 10.92 28.23
N ALA A 246 -9.39 9.70 28.51
CA ALA A 246 -8.68 8.79 29.40
C ALA A 246 -7.33 8.32 28.83
N ARG A 247 -7.06 8.45 27.53
CA ARG A 247 -5.73 8.20 26.95
C ARG A 247 -4.75 9.35 27.10
N ALA A 248 -5.24 10.56 27.39
CA ALA A 248 -4.43 11.67 27.86
C ALA A 248 -4.36 11.70 29.39
N ALA A 249 -4.81 10.64 30.09
CA ALA A 249 -4.47 10.47 31.49
C ALA A 249 -2.94 10.55 31.59
N PRO A 250 -2.39 11.41 32.46
CA PRO A 250 -0.96 11.44 32.69
C PRO A 250 -0.51 10.01 32.94
N ILE A 251 0.57 9.58 32.28
CA ILE A 251 1.32 8.43 32.76
C ILE A 251 1.47 8.71 34.27
N PRO A 252 0.94 7.85 35.16
CA PRO A 252 1.10 8.09 36.59
C PRO A 252 2.59 8.33 36.79
N PRO A 253 3.01 9.42 37.47
CA PRO A 253 4.43 9.63 37.71
C PRO A 253 4.95 8.31 38.24
N ARG A 254 5.93 7.71 37.53
CA ARG A 254 6.67 6.58 38.09
C ARG A 254 7.06 7.06 39.46
N GLY A 255 6.57 6.40 40.50
CA GLY A 255 6.75 6.87 41.87
C GLY A 255 8.19 7.28 42.02
N ASP A 256 8.40 8.53 42.44
CA ASP A 256 9.71 9.13 42.68
C ASP A 256 10.37 8.48 43.91
N GLU A 257 10.31 7.15 44.02
CA GLU A 257 11.21 6.40 44.86
C GLU A 257 12.55 6.40 44.13
N PRO A 258 13.55 7.17 44.59
CA PRO A 258 14.84 7.21 43.92
C PRO A 258 15.36 5.78 43.86
N LEU A 259 15.59 5.28 42.65
CA LEU A 259 16.24 4.00 42.41
C LEU A 259 17.52 3.94 43.26
N ARG A 260 17.45 3.23 44.38
CA ARG A 260 18.60 2.99 45.25
C ARG A 260 19.33 1.79 44.69
N CYS A 261 20.35 2.05 43.87
CA CYS A 261 21.25 1.01 43.44
C CYS A 261 22.03 0.46 44.65
N GLY A 262 22.29 -0.86 44.66
CA GLY A 262 23.09 -1.50 45.69
C GLY A 262 24.53 -1.01 45.70
N ALA A 263 25.29 -1.33 46.74
CA ALA A 263 26.71 -0.96 46.83
C ALA A 263 27.48 -1.43 45.57
N ARG A 264 28.20 -0.51 44.91
CA ARG A 264 28.95 -0.66 43.63
C ARG A 264 28.17 -0.43 42.32
N HIS A 265 27.04 0.24 42.38
CA HIS A 265 26.29 0.64 41.18
C HIS A 265 25.89 2.11 41.26
N HIS A 266 25.97 2.84 40.14
CA HIS A 266 25.42 4.19 40.02
C HIS A 266 24.27 4.24 39.01
N VAL A 267 23.42 5.26 39.13
CA VAL A 267 22.30 5.46 38.20
C VAL A 267 22.81 6.22 36.98
N GLU A 268 22.74 5.61 35.80
CA GLU A 268 22.94 6.27 34.51
C GLU A 268 21.70 6.05 33.65
N HIS A 269 21.10 7.12 33.11
CA HIS A 269 19.88 7.07 32.29
C HIS A 269 18.67 6.32 32.91
N GLY A 270 18.60 6.20 34.23
CA GLY A 270 17.50 5.53 34.94
C GLY A 270 17.70 4.01 35.12
N GLU A 271 18.89 3.49 34.83
CA GLU A 271 19.30 2.11 35.10
C GLU A 271 20.49 2.07 36.06
N CYS A 272 20.59 1.01 36.87
CA CYS A 272 21.75 0.80 37.74
C CYS A 272 22.87 0.16 36.92
N VAL A 273 23.97 0.89 36.72
CA VAL A 273 25.17 0.43 36.01
C VAL A 273 26.22 0.01 37.03
N ASP A 274 26.85 -1.16 36.82
CA ASP A 274 27.92 -1.67 37.68
C ASP A 274 29.21 -0.85 37.47
N ASP A 275 29.75 -0.26 38.55
CA ASP A 275 30.96 0.57 38.51
C ASP A 275 32.19 -0.20 38.01
N SER A 276 32.18 -1.54 38.11
CA SER A 276 33.30 -2.39 37.68
C SER A 276 33.41 -2.57 36.17
N LEU A 277 32.39 -2.16 35.41
CA LEU A 277 32.34 -2.32 33.95
C LEU A 277 32.53 -1.00 33.19
N SER A 278 32.73 0.13 33.87
CA SER A 278 33.00 1.40 33.19
C SER A 278 34.34 1.35 32.44
N PRO A 279 34.34 1.42 31.08
CA PRO A 279 35.57 1.50 30.33
C PRO A 279 36.27 2.84 30.61
N ALA A 280 37.61 2.80 30.69
CA ALA A 280 38.45 3.98 30.92
C ALA A 280 38.09 5.14 29.94
N PRO A 281 38.16 6.40 30.39
CA PRO A 281 37.74 7.55 29.59
C PRO A 281 38.50 7.58 28.25
N VAL A 282 37.75 7.44 27.17
CA VAL A 282 38.27 7.52 25.80
C VAL A 282 38.72 8.96 25.57
N SER A 283 40.02 9.13 25.31
CA SER A 283 40.61 10.43 24.98
C SER A 283 39.90 11.06 23.78
N THR A 284 39.49 12.29 23.95
CA THR A 284 38.81 13.16 22.98
C THR A 284 39.63 13.26 21.68
N TRP A 285 39.18 12.56 20.63
CA TRP A 285 39.72 12.75 19.29
C TRP A 285 39.19 14.07 18.71
N SER A 286 40.12 14.92 18.32
CA SER A 286 39.88 16.22 17.69
C SER A 286 39.19 16.04 16.35
N GLN A 287 38.02 16.65 16.15
CA GLN A 287 37.35 16.63 14.85
C GLN A 287 38.10 17.50 13.82
N PRO A 288 38.26 17.02 12.57
CA PRO A 288 38.84 17.83 11.50
C PRO A 288 37.91 18.96 11.08
N ARG A 289 38.51 20.14 10.87
CA ARG A 289 37.87 21.39 10.44
C ARG A 289 37.24 21.21 9.05
N PRO A 290 35.96 21.61 8.83
CA PRO A 290 35.32 21.50 7.52
C PRO A 290 35.96 22.45 6.50
N GLU A 291 36.25 21.89 5.34
CA GLU A 291 36.89 22.55 4.22
C GLU A 291 35.87 23.38 3.44
N ARG A 292 36.23 24.64 3.18
CA ARG A 292 35.36 25.68 2.65
C ARG A 292 35.26 25.52 1.13
N THR A 293 34.20 24.89 0.64
CA THR A 293 33.95 24.75 -0.81
C THR A 293 33.44 26.08 -1.38
N SER A 294 34.18 26.65 -2.33
CA SER A 294 33.81 27.85 -3.07
C SER A 294 32.71 27.56 -4.11
N SER A 295 31.77 28.49 -4.21
CA SER A 295 30.61 28.45 -5.12
C SER A 295 31.04 28.81 -6.56
N PRO A 296 30.61 28.08 -7.62
CA PRO A 296 30.92 28.44 -8.99
C PRO A 296 29.99 29.54 -9.54
N ALA A 297 30.58 30.43 -10.35
CA ALA A 297 29.92 31.56 -11.00
C ALA A 297 28.83 31.14 -12.02
N PRO A 298 27.80 31.97 -12.26
CA PRO A 298 26.70 31.64 -13.14
C PRO A 298 27.12 31.68 -14.62
N GLN A 299 26.89 30.59 -15.35
CA GLN A 299 27.06 30.53 -16.81
C GLN A 299 25.81 31.07 -17.52
N ALA A 300 26.06 31.87 -18.57
CA ALA A 300 25.03 32.49 -19.40
C ALA A 300 24.30 31.44 -20.27
N LYS A 301 22.97 31.50 -20.30
CA LYS A 301 22.11 30.64 -21.14
C LYS A 301 22.26 30.99 -22.63
N PRO A 302 22.40 29.99 -23.53
CA PRO A 302 22.31 30.21 -24.97
C PRO A 302 20.87 30.52 -25.40
N LYS A 303 20.71 31.44 -26.35
CA LYS A 303 19.42 31.81 -26.94
C LYS A 303 18.90 30.65 -27.81
N SER A 304 17.72 30.14 -27.46
CA SER A 304 16.99 29.13 -28.22
C SER A 304 16.50 29.69 -29.56
N SER A 305 16.82 28.98 -30.65
CA SER A 305 16.33 29.25 -32.00
C SER A 305 14.87 28.84 -32.11
N ALA A 306 13.99 29.80 -32.35
CA ALA A 306 12.56 29.58 -32.53
C ALA A 306 12.28 29.19 -33.99
N ASN A 307 12.34 27.89 -34.32
CA ASN A 307 11.47 27.35 -35.40
C ASN A 307 11.31 25.81 -35.48
N ASP A 308 11.82 25.03 -34.52
CA ASP A 308 11.54 23.59 -34.53
C ASP A 308 10.30 23.30 -33.67
N SER A 309 9.15 23.08 -34.33
CA SER A 309 7.95 22.58 -33.66
C SER A 309 8.26 21.24 -32.99
N PRO A 310 8.19 21.14 -31.65
CA PRO A 310 8.54 19.92 -30.89
C PRO A 310 7.75 18.68 -31.34
N VAL A 311 6.60 18.89 -31.97
CA VAL A 311 5.68 17.85 -32.44
C VAL A 311 6.29 17.02 -33.58
N HIS A 312 7.05 17.62 -34.50
CA HIS A 312 7.62 16.90 -35.64
C HIS A 312 8.84 16.05 -35.26
N ILE A 313 9.68 16.55 -34.34
CA ILE A 313 10.83 15.79 -33.82
C ILE A 313 10.33 14.61 -32.97
N ALA A 314 9.31 14.82 -32.13
CA ALA A 314 8.71 13.74 -31.34
C ALA A 314 8.07 12.64 -32.22
N LEU A 315 7.33 13.01 -33.28
CA LEU A 315 6.74 12.05 -34.21
C LEU A 315 7.80 11.24 -34.99
N GLY A 316 8.93 11.86 -35.35
CA GLY A 316 10.03 11.18 -36.02
C GLY A 316 10.62 10.01 -35.19
N TRP A 317 10.87 10.25 -33.90
CA TRP A 317 11.43 9.22 -33.01
C TRP A 317 10.44 8.08 -32.69
N ILE A 318 9.14 8.38 -32.61
CA ILE A 318 8.08 7.36 -32.39
C ILE A 318 8.04 6.35 -33.55
N THR A 319 8.16 6.82 -34.80
CA THR A 319 8.12 5.91 -35.98
C THR A 319 9.35 5.02 -36.09
N LEU A 320 10.54 5.50 -35.72
CA LEU A 320 11.77 4.70 -35.74
C LEU A 320 11.83 3.65 -34.61
N GLY A 321 11.27 3.97 -33.43
CA GLY A 321 11.15 3.05 -32.30
C GLY A 321 10.15 1.91 -32.52
N ALA A 322 9.04 2.18 -33.23
CA ALA A 322 8.01 1.17 -33.50
C ALA A 322 8.46 0.09 -34.52
N LEU A 323 9.31 0.45 -35.48
CA LEU A 323 9.81 -0.50 -36.51
C LEU A 323 10.91 -1.44 -35.98
N THR A 324 11.70 -1.02 -34.99
CA THR A 324 12.78 -1.85 -34.44
C THR A 324 12.30 -2.82 -33.36
N THR A 325 11.29 -2.45 -32.57
CA THR A 325 10.78 -3.27 -31.46
C THR A 325 9.80 -4.37 -31.92
N SER A 326 9.04 -4.13 -32.99
CA SER A 326 8.08 -5.10 -33.53
C SER A 326 8.76 -6.33 -34.17
N GLY A 327 9.92 -6.16 -34.80
CA GLY A 327 10.68 -7.28 -35.39
C GLY A 327 11.24 -8.26 -34.35
N VAL A 328 11.72 -7.76 -33.21
CA VAL A 328 12.36 -8.60 -32.18
C VAL A 328 11.32 -9.37 -31.36
N ALA A 329 10.17 -8.76 -31.04
CA ALA A 329 9.09 -9.43 -30.32
C ALA A 329 8.43 -10.55 -31.16
N ALA A 330 8.25 -10.33 -32.47
CA ALA A 330 7.72 -11.34 -33.38
C ALA A 330 8.66 -12.56 -33.49
N LEU A 331 9.98 -12.33 -33.55
CA LEU A 331 10.97 -13.40 -33.54
C LEU A 331 10.95 -14.19 -32.22
N ALA A 332 10.94 -13.52 -31.07
CA ALA A 332 10.88 -14.20 -29.76
C ALA A 332 9.58 -15.02 -29.55
N ALA A 333 8.43 -14.50 -30.01
CA ALA A 333 7.17 -15.23 -29.95
C ALA A 333 7.17 -16.47 -30.86
N SER A 334 7.79 -16.39 -32.04
CA SER A 334 7.88 -17.52 -32.98
C SER A 334 8.70 -18.69 -32.41
N VAL A 335 9.79 -18.40 -31.68
CA VAL A 335 10.67 -19.42 -31.08
C VAL A 335 9.98 -20.11 -29.89
N ASN A 336 9.23 -19.35 -29.09
CA ASN A 336 8.50 -19.90 -27.94
C ASN A 336 7.25 -20.71 -28.35
N ALA A 337 6.56 -20.33 -29.42
CA ALA A 337 5.41 -21.09 -29.92
C ALA A 337 5.82 -22.50 -30.39
N SER A 338 6.97 -22.63 -31.07
CA SER A 338 7.50 -23.93 -31.50
C SER A 338 7.89 -24.86 -30.33
N ALA A 339 8.22 -24.30 -29.16
CA ALA A 339 8.58 -25.10 -27.99
C ALA A 339 7.37 -25.74 -27.27
N VAL A 340 6.16 -25.21 -27.47
CA VAL A 340 4.92 -25.71 -26.86
C VAL A 340 4.26 -26.80 -27.73
N THR A 341 4.53 -26.80 -29.03
CA THR A 341 3.99 -27.80 -29.97
C THR A 341 4.87 -29.04 -30.15
N ASP A 342 6.03 -29.11 -29.50
CA ASP A 342 6.91 -30.28 -29.56
C ASP A 342 6.24 -31.48 -28.87
N PRO A 343 5.83 -32.52 -29.63
CA PRO A 343 5.13 -33.68 -29.07
C PRO A 343 6.00 -34.45 -28.07
N ASN A 344 7.33 -34.27 -28.09
CA ASN A 344 8.25 -34.95 -27.19
C ASN A 344 8.33 -34.32 -25.78
N LYS A 345 7.78 -33.12 -25.57
CA LYS A 345 7.91 -32.41 -24.28
C LYS A 345 6.73 -32.61 -23.32
N GLY A 346 5.70 -33.37 -23.70
CA GLY A 346 4.74 -33.97 -22.77
C GLY A 346 3.86 -33.04 -21.92
N TYR A 347 3.83 -31.73 -22.16
CA TYR A 347 3.10 -30.78 -21.31
C TYR A 347 1.56 -30.89 -21.42
N CYS A 348 1.06 -31.34 -22.56
CA CYS A 348 -0.36 -31.59 -22.79
C CYS A 348 -0.53 -32.91 -23.54
N ASN A 349 -1.29 -33.84 -22.96
CA ASN A 349 -1.63 -35.10 -23.62
C ASN A 349 -2.91 -34.89 -24.44
N LYS A 350 -2.80 -34.97 -25.78
CA LYS A 350 -3.93 -34.76 -26.70
C LYS A 350 -5.04 -35.80 -26.52
N ASP A 351 -4.69 -37.03 -26.14
CA ASP A 351 -5.66 -38.12 -25.97
C ASP A 351 -6.40 -38.05 -24.64
N LYS A 352 -5.77 -37.47 -23.61
CA LYS A 352 -6.33 -37.39 -22.25
C LYS A 352 -6.96 -36.04 -21.90
N GLN A 353 -7.00 -35.08 -22.83
CA GLN A 353 -7.50 -33.71 -22.62
C GLN A 353 -6.98 -33.03 -21.33
N TYR A 354 -5.79 -33.42 -20.86
CA TYR A 354 -5.22 -32.92 -19.62
C TYR A 354 -3.83 -32.33 -19.89
N CYS A 355 -3.62 -31.11 -19.41
CA CYS A 355 -2.33 -30.45 -19.39
C CYS A 355 -1.82 -30.42 -17.95
N SER A 356 -0.51 -30.59 -17.77
CA SER A 356 0.10 -30.33 -16.46
C SER A 356 -0.07 -28.84 -16.09
N PRO A 357 -0.05 -28.48 -14.79
CA PRO A 357 -0.12 -27.07 -14.36
C PRO A 357 0.92 -26.17 -15.05
N GLU A 358 2.11 -26.72 -15.32
CA GLU A 358 3.18 -26.04 -16.05
C GLU A 358 2.84 -25.83 -17.53
N GLY A 359 2.13 -26.78 -18.15
CA GLY A 359 1.59 -26.65 -19.51
C GLY A 359 0.51 -25.59 -19.63
N ILE A 360 -0.35 -25.45 -18.62
CA ILE A 360 -1.39 -24.41 -18.56
C ILE A 360 -0.74 -23.02 -18.51
N SER A 361 0.25 -22.82 -17.63
CA SER A 361 1.00 -21.56 -17.53
C SER A 361 1.67 -21.16 -18.86
N LYS A 362 2.33 -22.11 -19.54
CA LYS A 362 2.97 -21.84 -20.84
C LYS A 362 1.96 -21.56 -21.96
N ARG A 363 0.82 -22.23 -21.96
CA ARG A 363 -0.27 -21.96 -22.90
C ARG A 363 -0.83 -20.56 -22.70
N ASP A 364 -1.11 -20.17 -21.46
CA ASP A 364 -1.69 -18.87 -21.15
C ASP A 364 -0.70 -17.73 -21.44
N ALA A 365 0.60 -17.96 -21.22
CA ALA A 365 1.65 -17.06 -21.67
C ALA A 365 1.67 -16.92 -23.20
N ALA A 366 1.60 -18.04 -23.95
CA ALA A 366 1.58 -18.01 -25.42
C ALA A 366 0.34 -17.29 -25.98
N ILE A 367 -0.84 -17.50 -25.39
CA ILE A 367 -2.07 -16.80 -25.76
C ILE A 367 -1.91 -15.29 -25.50
N THR A 368 -1.37 -14.91 -24.34
CA THR A 368 -1.12 -13.51 -23.98
C THR A 368 -0.20 -12.83 -25.00
N TRP A 369 0.91 -13.48 -25.37
CA TRP A 369 1.83 -12.96 -26.38
C TRP A 369 1.20 -12.85 -27.78
N GLY A 370 0.29 -13.77 -28.15
CA GLY A 370 -0.46 -13.70 -29.40
C GLY A 370 -1.40 -12.49 -29.49
N TRP A 371 -2.06 -12.13 -28.39
CA TRP A 371 -2.87 -10.91 -28.32
C TRP A 371 -2.01 -9.65 -28.44
N VAL A 372 -0.86 -9.61 -27.78
CA VAL A 372 0.06 -8.46 -27.83
C VAL A 372 0.59 -8.23 -29.25
N SER A 373 0.95 -9.29 -30.00
CA SER A 373 1.44 -9.13 -31.37
C SER A 373 0.37 -8.62 -32.33
N THR A 374 -0.88 -9.08 -32.17
CA THR A 374 -2.02 -8.68 -33.00
C THR A 374 -2.34 -7.19 -32.84
N ILE A 375 -2.35 -6.70 -31.59
CA ILE A 375 -2.59 -5.28 -31.30
C ILE A 375 -1.44 -4.42 -31.84
N SER A 376 -0.20 -4.87 -31.67
CA SER A 376 0.99 -4.12 -32.11
C SER A 376 1.04 -3.95 -33.63
N LEU A 377 0.68 -4.99 -34.40
CA LEU A 377 0.57 -4.92 -35.85
C LEU A 377 -0.53 -3.95 -36.31
N GLY A 378 -1.69 -3.97 -35.66
CA GLY A 378 -2.81 -3.07 -35.98
C GLY A 378 -2.50 -1.59 -35.71
N VAL A 379 -1.85 -1.28 -34.59
CA VAL A 379 -1.46 0.11 -34.23
C VAL A 379 -0.31 0.61 -35.12
N GLY A 380 0.63 -0.26 -35.49
CA GLY A 380 1.73 0.08 -36.38
C GLY A 380 1.27 0.50 -37.78
N LEU A 381 0.36 -0.26 -38.38
CA LEU A 381 -0.16 0.02 -39.73
C LEU A 381 -1.02 1.29 -39.78
N THR A 382 -1.85 1.53 -38.76
CA THR A 382 -2.71 2.72 -38.69
C THR A 382 -1.91 3.99 -38.44
N SER A 383 -0.89 3.94 -37.58
CA SER A 383 0.01 5.08 -37.32
C SER A 383 0.84 5.45 -38.55
N TRP A 384 1.32 4.46 -39.30
CA TRP A 384 2.04 4.69 -40.55
C TRP A 384 1.16 5.36 -41.62
N ALA A 385 -0.09 4.92 -41.77
CA ALA A 385 -1.04 5.54 -42.68
C ALA A 385 -1.36 7.00 -42.30
N LEU A 386 -1.53 7.29 -41.00
CA LEU A 386 -1.79 8.65 -40.52
C LEU A 386 -0.61 9.58 -40.79
N PHE A 387 0.62 9.12 -40.60
CA PHE A 387 1.83 9.93 -40.82
C PHE A 387 1.95 10.41 -42.28
N TYR A 388 1.55 9.58 -43.24
CA TYR A 388 1.57 9.95 -44.67
C TYR A 388 0.34 10.75 -45.10
N ALA A 389 -0.78 10.65 -44.39
CA ALA A 389 -2.01 11.37 -44.72
C ALA A 389 -2.02 12.84 -44.25
N ILE A 390 -1.17 13.22 -43.27
CA ILE A 390 -1.11 14.59 -42.76
C ILE A 390 -0.31 15.48 -43.74
N PRO A 391 -0.92 16.50 -44.37
CA PRO A 391 -0.23 17.40 -45.27
C PRO A 391 0.88 18.15 -44.52
N ARG A 392 2.11 18.07 -45.02
CA ARG A 392 3.24 18.80 -44.43
C ARG A 392 3.01 20.31 -44.57
N PRO A 393 3.12 21.10 -43.48
CA PRO A 393 3.04 22.54 -43.60
C PRO A 393 4.17 23.02 -44.52
N ARG A 394 3.82 23.82 -45.54
CA ARG A 394 4.81 24.48 -46.39
C ARG A 394 5.60 25.47 -45.52
N PRO A 395 6.94 25.54 -45.65
CA PRO A 395 7.72 26.50 -44.88
C PRO A 395 7.20 27.91 -45.13
N ALA A 396 6.86 28.62 -44.06
CA ALA A 396 6.42 30.00 -44.14
C ALA A 396 7.63 30.87 -44.52
N VAL A 397 7.53 31.60 -45.64
CA VAL A 397 8.52 32.62 -46.00
C VAL A 397 8.36 33.79 -45.04
N SER A 398 9.34 34.02 -44.17
CA SER A 398 9.35 35.21 -43.32
C SER A 398 10.11 36.33 -44.03
N VAL A 399 9.47 37.51 -44.09
CA VAL A 399 10.09 38.74 -44.60
C VAL A 399 10.29 39.65 -43.40
N GLY A 400 11.55 39.96 -43.09
CA GLY A 400 11.92 40.83 -41.98
C GLY A 400 12.34 42.21 -42.46
N LEU A 401 11.79 43.26 -41.84
CA LEU A 401 12.23 44.65 -41.99
C LEU A 401 12.98 45.04 -40.72
N ALA A 402 14.29 45.32 -40.84
CA ALA A 402 15.09 45.84 -39.75
C ALA A 402 15.46 47.31 -40.03
N PRO A 403 15.13 48.26 -39.14
CA PRO A 403 15.53 49.65 -39.32
C PRO A 403 17.04 49.79 -39.05
N MET A 404 17.76 50.31 -40.04
CA MET A 404 19.15 50.76 -39.88
C MET A 404 19.24 52.28 -40.08
N PRO A 405 20.09 52.99 -39.31
CA PRO A 405 20.26 54.43 -39.45
C PRO A 405 20.96 54.72 -40.79
N GLY A 406 20.22 55.30 -41.74
CA GLY A 406 20.73 55.68 -43.07
C GLY A 406 19.99 55.07 -44.27
N GLY A 407 19.03 54.16 -44.05
CA GLY A 407 18.23 53.54 -45.12
C GLY A 407 17.81 52.12 -44.76
N GLY A 408 16.57 51.74 -45.06
CA GLY A 408 16.04 50.42 -44.73
C GLY A 408 16.62 49.32 -45.63
N ALA A 409 16.99 48.18 -45.03
CA ALA A 409 17.37 46.97 -45.75
C ALA A 409 16.25 45.93 -45.63
N LEU A 410 15.85 45.35 -46.77
CA LEU A 410 14.93 44.21 -46.84
C LEU A 410 15.76 42.92 -46.87
N SER A 411 15.51 42.03 -45.92
CA SER A 411 16.11 40.70 -45.87
C SER A 411 15.00 39.66 -46.04
N ALA A 412 15.11 38.86 -47.11
CA ALA A 412 14.26 37.69 -47.33
C ALA A 412 15.14 36.45 -47.24
N GLN A 413 14.87 35.60 -46.25
CA GLN A 413 15.62 34.37 -46.03
C GLN A 413 14.67 33.18 -46.27
N GLY A 414 14.78 32.58 -47.45
CA GLY A 414 14.09 31.34 -47.80
C GLY A 414 15.09 30.18 -47.87
N SER A 415 14.68 29.01 -47.39
CA SER A 415 15.34 27.74 -47.71
C SER A 415 14.68 27.20 -48.98
N PHE A 416 15.42 27.14 -50.08
CA PHE A 416 14.98 26.53 -51.34
C PHE A 416 15.26 25.03 -51.34
#